data_AF-A0A2V8R9S0-F1
#
_entry.id   AF-A0A2V8R9S0-F1
#
_cell.length_a   1.000
_cell.length_b   1.000
_cell.length_c   1.000
_cell.angle_alpha   90.00
_cell.angle_beta   90.00
_cell.angle_gamma   90.00
#
_symmetry.space_group_name_H-M   'P 1'
#
loop_
_entity.id
_entity.type
_entity.pdbx_description
1 polymer ?
#
loop_
_entity_poly.entity_id
_entity_poly.type
_entity_poly.pdbx_seq_one_letter_code
_entity_poly.pdbx_strand_id
1 'polypeptide(L)'
;MKTPTEYWRVFIAIELPARLRARIINHIGCLRSSVPEARASWIREDNLHLTLKFLGDIPVTNVEQLSAAASLAATRIGGFEIFV
;
A
#
# COMPACT_ATOMS: atom_id res chain seq x y z
N MET A 1 -9.82 -12.85 -28.79
CA MET A 1 -9.46 -11.71 -27.91
C MET A 1 -8.01 -11.34 -28.18
N LYS A 2 -7.67 -10.05 -28.27
CA LYS A 2 -6.27 -9.61 -28.43
C LYS A 2 -5.51 -9.82 -27.12
N THR A 3 -4.28 -10.31 -27.18
CA THR A 3 -3.40 -10.44 -26.01
C THR A 3 -3.04 -9.05 -25.47
N PRO A 4 -3.09 -8.81 -24.15
CA PRO A 4 -2.68 -7.52 -23.58
C PRO A 4 -1.19 -7.27 -23.83
N THR A 5 -0.84 -6.01 -24.13
CA THR A 5 0.54 -5.58 -24.40
C THR A 5 1.23 -4.94 -23.19
N GLU A 6 0.48 -4.62 -22.12
CA GLU A 6 1.01 -3.98 -20.92
C GLU A 6 0.45 -4.64 -19.65
N TYR A 7 1.32 -4.83 -18.66
CA TYR A 7 1.01 -5.43 -17.37
C TYR A 7 1.57 -4.58 -16.24
N TRP A 8 0.82 -4.45 -15.16
CA TRP A 8 1.29 -3.82 -13.93
C TRP A 8 1.34 -4.85 -12.80
N ARG A 9 2.38 -4.73 -11.96
CA ARG A 9 2.43 -5.46 -10.69
C ARG A 9 1.55 -4.75 -9.67
N VAL A 10 0.45 -5.37 -9.29
CA VAL A 10 -0.55 -4.74 -8.41
C VAL A 10 -0.73 -5.49 -7.10
N PHE A 11 -1.25 -4.75 -6.12
CA PHE A 11 -1.65 -5.23 -4.81
C PHE A 11 -2.86 -4.44 -4.33
N ILE A 12 -3.56 -4.98 -3.33
CA ILE A 12 -4.64 -4.29 -2.62
C ILE A 12 -4.08 -3.83 -1.27
N ALA A 13 -4.36 -2.59 -0.89
CA ALA A 13 -3.90 -2.02 0.37
C ALA A 13 -4.97 -1.15 1.04
N ILE A 14 -4.76 -0.90 2.33
CA ILE A 14 -5.47 0.10 3.11
C ILE A 14 -4.53 1.28 3.34
N GLU A 15 -4.98 2.48 3.00
CA GLU A 15 -4.25 3.69 3.35
C GLU A 15 -4.27 3.92 4.86
N LEU A 16 -3.11 4.29 5.42
CA LEU A 16 -3.01 4.60 6.83
C LEU A 16 -3.46 6.05 7.09
N PRO A 17 -4.18 6.33 8.19
CA PRO A 17 -4.51 7.69 8.59
C PRO A 17 -3.25 8.56 8.76
N ALA A 18 -3.34 9.85 8.42
CA ALA A 18 -2.20 10.78 8.46
C ALA A 18 -1.48 10.79 9.82
N ARG A 19 -2.22 10.73 10.94
CA ARG A 19 -1.64 10.66 12.29
C ARG A 19 -0.74 9.43 12.48
N LEU A 20 -1.12 8.29 11.90
CA LEU A 20 -0.33 7.06 12.01
C LEU A 20 0.91 7.12 11.11
N ARG A 21 0.77 7.64 9.88
CA ARG A 21 1.91 7.85 8.97
C ARG A 21 2.98 8.74 9.61
N ALA A 22 2.57 9.87 10.20
CA ALA A 22 3.47 10.79 10.89
C ALA A 22 4.22 10.12 12.07
N ARG A 23 3.53 9.28 12.87
CA ARG A 23 4.17 8.51 13.96
C ARG A 23 5.23 7.54 13.43
N ILE A 24 4.92 6.83 12.34
CA ILE A 24 5.86 5.89 11.71
C ILE A 24 7.08 6.63 11.16
N ILE A 25 6.88 7.75 10.47
CA ILE A 25 7.98 8.56 9.92
C ILE A 25 8.88 9.11 11.03
N ASN A 26 8.30 9.58 12.14
CA ASN A 26 9.11 10.02 13.28
C ASN A 26 9.99 8.87 13.82
N HIS A 27 9.41 7.67 13.95
CA HIS A 27 10.17 6.50 14.41
C HIS A 27 11.27 6.08 13.43
N ILE A 28 10.99 6.11 12.11
CA ILE A 28 11.99 5.90 11.06
C ILE A 28 13.14 6.93 11.20
N GLY A 29 12.81 8.20 11.50
CA GLY A 29 13.79 9.24 11.78
C GLY A 29 14.72 8.88 12.94
N CYS A 30 14.16 8.45 14.07
CA CYS A 30 14.94 7.99 15.23
C CYS A 30 15.85 6.80 14.89
N LEU A 31 15.34 5.81 14.14
CA LEU A 31 16.12 4.65 13.70
C LEU A 31 17.28 5.08 12.80
N ARG A 32 17.02 5.93 11.81
CA ARG A 32 18.04 6.44 10.90
C ARG A 32 19.15 7.18 11.64
N SER A 33 18.82 7.98 12.65
CA SER A 33 19.81 8.64 13.50
C SER A 33 20.61 7.67 14.38
N SER A 34 20.03 6.53 14.76
CA SER A 34 20.67 5.53 15.60
C SER A 34 21.64 4.62 14.83
N VAL A 35 21.43 4.46 13.52
CA VAL A 35 22.27 3.62 12.64
C VAL A 35 22.68 4.38 11.37
N PRO A 36 23.50 5.45 11.48
CA PRO A 36 23.82 6.32 10.33
C PRO A 36 24.56 5.60 9.20
N GLU A 37 25.32 4.54 9.52
CA GLU A 37 26.09 3.75 8.56
C GLU A 37 25.24 2.69 7.83
N ALA A 38 24.00 2.46 8.27
CA ALA A 38 23.14 1.46 7.65
C ALA A 38 22.65 1.96 6.28
N ARG A 39 22.98 1.21 5.22
CA ARG A 39 22.46 1.43 3.86
C ARG A 39 21.05 0.86 3.70
N ALA A 40 20.13 1.30 4.55
CA ALA A 40 18.73 0.88 4.51
C ALA A 40 17.93 1.71 3.48
N SER A 41 16.94 1.07 2.85
CA SER A 41 15.92 1.76 2.06
C SER A 41 14.80 2.23 2.99
N TRP A 42 14.75 3.53 3.27
CA TRP A 42 13.74 4.14 4.13
C TRP A 42 12.52 4.54 3.31
N ILE A 43 11.35 4.02 3.69
CA ILE A 43 10.10 4.29 2.98
C ILE A 43 9.67 5.76 3.17
N ARG A 44 9.12 6.37 2.12
CA ARG A 44 8.55 7.72 2.16
C ARG A 44 7.16 7.68 2.79
N GLU A 45 6.71 8.80 3.35
CA GLU A 45 5.41 8.92 3.99
C GLU A 45 4.25 8.51 3.07
N ASP A 46 4.25 9.02 1.83
CA ASP A 46 3.20 8.76 0.84
C ASP A 46 3.16 7.29 0.38
N ASN A 47 4.22 6.53 0.63
CA ASN A 47 4.28 5.11 0.31
C ASN A 47 3.83 4.22 1.47
N LEU A 48 3.49 4.77 2.65
CA LEU A 48 3.03 3.99 3.80
C LEU A 48 1.59 3.52 3.62
N HIS A 49 1.43 2.20 3.60
CA HIS A 49 0.13 1.52 3.50
C HIS A 49 0.18 0.18 4.20
N LEU A 50 -0.98 -0.38 4.51
CA LEU A 50 -1.10 -1.77 4.94
C LEU A 50 -1.46 -2.63 3.73
N THR A 51 -0.52 -3.43 3.23
CA THR A 51 -0.80 -4.37 2.14
C THR A 51 -1.71 -5.49 2.64
N LEU A 52 -2.82 -5.73 1.92
CA LEU A 52 -3.72 -6.84 2.18
C LEU A 52 -3.36 -8.07 1.32
N LYS A 53 -3.11 -7.85 0.03
CA LYS A 53 -2.86 -8.94 -0.92
C LYS A 53 -2.06 -8.48 -2.14
N PHE A 54 -0.98 -9.19 -2.43
CA PHE A 54 -0.29 -9.09 -3.72
C PHE A 54 -1.04 -9.91 -4.78
N LEU A 55 -1.23 -9.33 -5.95
CA LEU A 55 -1.91 -9.98 -7.08
C LEU A 55 -0.95 -10.28 -8.25
N GLY A 56 0.30 -9.80 -8.16
CA GLY A 56 1.30 -10.00 -9.20
C GLY A 56 0.99 -9.15 -10.42
N ASP A 57 1.42 -9.65 -11.58
CA ASP A 57 1.31 -8.92 -12.84
C ASP A 57 -0.07 -9.16 -13.46
N ILE A 58 -0.84 -8.08 -13.66
CA ILE A 58 -2.17 -8.13 -14.31
C ILE A 58 -2.20 -7.26 -15.55
N PRO A 59 -3.02 -7.59 -16.57
CA PRO A 59 -3.25 -6.69 -17.70
C PRO A 59 -3.74 -5.32 -17.22
N VAL A 60 -3.16 -4.23 -17.73
CA VAL A 60 -3.59 -2.86 -17.36
C VAL A 60 -5.08 -2.64 -17.61
N THR A 61 -5.61 -3.25 -18.67
CA THR A 61 -7.05 -3.23 -19.01
C THR A 61 -7.97 -3.78 -17.92
N ASN A 62 -7.43 -4.55 -16.97
CA ASN A 62 -8.21 -5.18 -15.89
C ASN A 62 -8.16 -4.37 -14.58
N VAL A 63 -7.34 -3.32 -14.50
CA VAL A 63 -7.13 -2.55 -13.26
C VAL A 63 -8.40 -1.85 -12.79
N GLU A 64 -9.16 -1.25 -13.70
CA GLU A 64 -10.44 -0.59 -13.37
C GLU A 64 -11.47 -1.59 -12.82
N GLN A 65 -11.60 -2.74 -13.48
CA GLN A 65 -12.51 -3.79 -13.04
C GLN A 65 -12.11 -4.35 -11.66
N LEU A 66 -10.81 -4.54 -11.43
CA LEU A 66 -10.28 -4.98 -10.15
C LEU A 66 -10.56 -3.95 -9.04
N SER A 67 -10.39 -2.66 -9.35
CA SER A 67 -10.65 -1.57 -8.40
C SER A 67 -12.14 -1.49 -8.02
N ALA A 68 -13.03 -1.65 -8.99
CA ALA A 68 -14.47 -1.72 -8.74
C ALA A 68 -14.85 -2.94 -7.88
N ALA A 69 -14.26 -4.12 -8.16
CA ALA A 69 -14.49 -5.32 -7.38
C ALA A 69 -14.00 -5.20 -5.93
N ALA A 70 -12.83 -4.60 -5.72
CA ALA A 70 -12.30 -4.30 -4.38
C ALA A 70 -13.21 -3.33 -3.62
N SER A 71 -13.71 -2.29 -4.29
CA SER A 71 -14.63 -1.30 -3.71
C SER A 71 -15.94 -1.95 -3.27
N LEU A 72 -16.52 -2.81 -4.10
CA LEU A 72 -17.73 -3.57 -3.77
C LEU A 72 -17.50 -4.54 -2.60
N ALA A 73 -16.35 -5.20 -2.55
CA ALA A 73 -16.02 -6.10 -1.44
C ALA A 73 -15.95 -5.34 -0.10
N ALA A 74 -15.39 -4.12 -0.13
CA ALA A 74 -15.27 -3.28 1.06
C ALA A 74 -16.61 -2.85 1.64
N THR A 75 -17.69 -2.72 0.85
CA THR A 75 -19.01 -2.30 1.37
C THR A 75 -19.65 -3.30 2.32
N ARG A 76 -19.14 -4.54 2.38
CA ARG A 76 -19.64 -5.59 3.28
C ARG A 76 -19.04 -5.53 4.67
N ILE A 77 -18.10 -4.61 4.91
CA ILE A 77 -17.35 -4.48 6.15
C ILE A 77 -17.54 -3.05 6.67
N GLY A 78 -17.87 -2.91 7.95
CA GLY A 78 -17.91 -1.60 8.61
C GLY A 78 -16.51 -1.02 8.80
N GLY A 79 -16.42 0.31 8.96
CA GLY A 79 -15.17 0.95 9.36
C GLY A 79 -14.64 0.34 10.68
N PHE A 80 -13.31 0.23 10.79
CA PHE A 80 -12.65 -0.33 11.96
C PHE A 80 -11.45 0.52 12.36
N GLU A 81 -11.06 0.41 13.64
CA GLU A 81 -9.90 1.12 14.17
C GLU A 81 -8.61 0.34 13.91
N ILE A 82 -7.54 1.07 13.62
CA ILE A 82 -6.18 0.56 13.60
C ILE A 82 -5.46 1.19 14.79
N PHE A 83 -5.19 0.38 15.82
CA PHE A 83 -4.48 0.81 17.03
C PHE A 83 -3.01 0.36 16.99
N VAL A 84 -2.12 1.24 17.48
CA VAL A 84 -0.68 0.99 17.69
C VAL A 84 -0.22 1.66 18.96
#